data_AF-A0A562IJQ6-F1
#
_entry.id   AF-A0A562IJQ6-F1
#
_cell.length_a   1.000
_cell.length_b   1.000
_cell.length_c   1.000
_cell.angle_alpha   90.00
_cell.angle_beta   90.00
_cell.angle_gamma   90.00
#
_symmetry.space_group_name_H-M   'P 1'
#
loop_
_entity.id
_entity.type
_entity.pdbx_description
1 polymer ?
#
loop_
_entity_poly.entity_id
_entity_poly.type
_entity_poly.pdbx_seq_one_letter_code
_entity_poly.pdbx_strand_id
1 'polypeptide(L)'
;MLDSGALVDRPVLVAATGGTARHSLALEHAVRPMFAYLRAVVVPTAVFAAPEDWSGGTADGALRRRIVRAAGELAEQVRLRPPAAPPDPFALTTSFDELLAGNDPA
;
A
#
# COMPACT_ATOMS: atom_id res chain seq x y z
N MET A 1 9.07 3.70 14.21
CA MET A 1 8.08 4.73 13.82
C MET A 1 8.25 4.95 12.33
N LEU A 2 7.16 4.95 11.54
CA LEU A 2 7.26 5.29 10.12
C LEU A 2 7.60 6.79 10.01
N ASP A 3 8.40 7.15 9.02
CA ASP A 3 8.57 8.56 8.68
C ASP A 3 7.22 9.16 8.26
N SER A 4 6.98 10.43 8.59
CA SER A 4 5.69 11.11 8.39
C SER A 4 5.28 11.18 6.92
N GLY A 5 6.24 11.07 6.00
CA GLY A 5 6.02 11.04 4.56
C GLY A 5 5.92 9.64 3.94
N ALA A 6 6.16 8.57 4.70
CA ALA A 6 6.43 7.24 4.13
C ALA A 6 5.26 6.65 3.31
N LEU A 7 4.02 7.06 3.59
CA LEU A 7 2.82 6.55 2.95
C LEU A 7 2.04 7.59 2.14
N VAL A 8 2.57 8.80 2.00
CA VAL A 8 1.92 9.85 1.19
C VAL A 8 1.74 9.34 -0.24
N ASP A 9 0.51 9.40 -0.72
CA ASP A 9 0.06 8.95 -2.04
C ASP A 9 0.32 7.46 -2.34
N ARG A 10 0.76 6.67 -1.35
CA ARG A 10 1.01 5.23 -1.53
C ARG A 10 -0.32 4.49 -1.63
N PRO A 11 -0.50 3.63 -2.65
CA PRO A 11 -1.70 2.81 -2.75
C PRO A 11 -1.64 1.68 -1.71
N VAL A 12 -2.74 1.49 -1.00
CA VAL A 12 -2.83 0.53 0.11
C VAL A 12 -4.10 -0.31 -0.02
N LEU A 13 -3.97 -1.62 0.18
CA LEU A 13 -5.08 -2.54 0.38
C LEU A 13 -5.10 -2.97 1.84
N VAL A 14 -6.21 -2.70 2.53
CA VAL A 14 -6.39 -3.06 3.93
C VAL A 14 -7.08 -4.42 4.06
N ALA A 15 -6.51 -5.27 4.90
CA ALA A 15 -7.04 -6.60 5.18
C ALA A 15 -6.87 -6.96 6.65
N ALA A 16 -7.75 -7.81 7.16
CA ALA A 16 -7.68 -8.31 8.53
C ALA A 16 -8.31 -9.70 8.63
N THR A 17 -7.99 -10.39 9.72
CA THR A 17 -8.66 -11.63 10.15
C THR A 17 -9.15 -11.48 11.58
N GLY A 18 -10.07 -12.33 11.99
CA GLY A 18 -10.55 -12.35 13.38
C GLY A 18 -11.47 -13.52 13.64
N GLY A 19 -11.78 -13.81 14.90
CA GLY A 19 -12.50 -15.02 15.28
C GLY A 19 -13.93 -15.14 14.73
N THR A 20 -14.55 -14.04 14.31
CA THR A 20 -15.85 -14.02 13.59
C THR A 20 -15.94 -12.79 12.70
N ALA A 21 -16.90 -12.80 11.75
CA ALA A 21 -17.19 -11.64 10.90
C ALA A 21 -17.74 -10.39 11.64
N ARG A 22 -18.10 -10.48 12.92
CA ARG A 22 -18.68 -9.36 13.71
C ARG A 22 -17.74 -8.16 13.84
N HIS A 23 -16.43 -8.37 13.72
CA HIS A 23 -15.42 -7.31 13.80
C HIS A 23 -14.93 -6.82 12.43
N SER A 24 -15.58 -7.23 11.33
CA SER A 24 -15.19 -6.84 9.98
C SER A 24 -15.18 -5.32 9.75
N LEU A 25 -16.08 -4.58 10.40
CA LEU A 25 -16.15 -3.12 10.34
C LEU A 25 -14.95 -2.41 10.99
N ALA A 26 -14.09 -3.12 11.73
CA ALA A 26 -12.84 -2.54 12.24
C ALA A 26 -11.94 -2.03 11.09
N LEU A 27 -12.00 -2.66 9.91
CA LEU A 27 -11.29 -2.18 8.72
C LEU A 27 -11.72 -0.76 8.32
N GLU A 28 -13.01 -0.46 8.44
CA GLU A 28 -13.58 0.82 8.00
C GLU A 28 -13.52 1.90 9.08
N HIS A 29 -13.66 1.52 10.35
CA HIS A 29 -13.72 2.50 11.46
C HIS A 29 -12.39 2.74 12.18
N ALA A 30 -11.40 1.85 12.04
CA ALA A 30 -10.10 2.00 12.71
C ALA A 30 -8.95 1.99 11.70
N VAL A 31 -8.89 0.98 10.83
CA VAL A 31 -7.74 0.79 9.94
C VAL A 31 -7.72 1.83 8.81
N ARG A 32 -8.83 2.01 8.09
CA ARG A 32 -8.89 3.00 7.00
C ARG A 32 -8.63 4.43 7.48
N PRO A 33 -9.20 4.91 8.60
CA PRO A 33 -8.86 6.24 9.14
C PRO A 33 -7.38 6.41 9.46
N MET A 34 -6.71 5.39 10.00
CA MET A 34 -5.27 5.43 10.27
C MET A 34 -4.45 5.64 8.99
N PHE A 35 -4.77 4.91 7.92
CA PHE A 35 -4.07 5.07 6.63
C PHE A 35 -4.43 6.38 5.93
N ALA A 36 -5.68 6.85 6.06
CA ALA A 36 -6.09 8.16 5.56
C ALA A 36 -5.34 9.29 6.28
N TYR A 37 -5.14 9.19 7.60
CA TYR A 37 -4.31 10.13 8.35
C TYR A 37 -2.87 10.20 7.83
N LEU A 38 -2.30 9.04 7.44
CA LEU A 38 -0.99 8.93 6.81
C LEU A 38 -0.97 9.33 5.32
N ARG A 39 -2.07 9.88 4.80
CA ARG A 39 -2.26 10.32 3.41
C ARG A 39 -2.04 9.21 2.38
N ALA A 40 -2.31 7.97 2.77
CA ALA A 40 -2.31 6.84 1.84
C ALA A 40 -3.59 6.82 1.00
N VAL A 41 -3.48 6.27 -0.21
CA VAL A 41 -4.63 6.03 -1.11
C VAL A 41 -5.13 4.61 -0.87
N VAL A 42 -6.08 4.46 0.04
CA VAL A 42 -6.64 3.14 0.38
C VAL A 42 -7.68 2.73 -0.67
N VAL A 43 -7.52 1.56 -1.28
CA VAL A 43 -8.48 1.06 -2.27
C VAL A 43 -9.87 0.79 -1.65
N PRO A 44 -10.96 0.86 -2.43
CA PRO A 44 -12.31 0.71 -1.90
C PRO A 44 -12.55 -0.64 -1.22
N THR A 45 -12.15 -1.74 -1.85
CA THR A 45 -12.44 -3.09 -1.33
C THR A 45 -11.49 -3.47 -0.20
N ALA A 46 -12.02 -3.53 1.03
CA ALA A 46 -11.35 -4.13 2.18
C ALA A 46 -11.58 -5.65 2.24
N VAL A 47 -10.61 -6.40 2.76
CA VAL A 47 -10.69 -7.86 2.88
C VAL A 47 -10.68 -8.28 4.34
N PHE A 48 -11.80 -8.76 4.86
CA PHE A 48 -11.85 -9.47 6.14
C PHE A 48 -12.04 -10.96 5.89
N ALA A 49 -11.29 -11.80 6.61
CA ALA A 49 -11.47 -13.26 6.60
C ALA A 49 -11.67 -13.80 8.02
N ALA A 50 -12.82 -14.43 8.26
CA ALA A 50 -13.09 -15.20 9.47
C ALA A 50 -12.75 -16.69 9.25
N PRO A 51 -12.49 -17.50 10.29
CA PRO A 51 -12.14 -18.92 10.17
C PRO A 51 -13.08 -19.70 9.23
N GLU A 52 -14.38 -19.47 9.34
CA GLU A 52 -15.41 -20.08 8.51
C GLU A 52 -15.25 -19.84 7.00
N ASP A 53 -14.56 -18.76 6.60
CA ASP A 53 -14.33 -18.42 5.20
C ASP A 53 -13.20 -19.23 4.54
N TRP A 54 -12.38 -19.98 5.31
CA TRP A 54 -11.20 -20.67 4.76
C TRP A 54 -10.84 -22.00 5.43
N SER A 55 -11.44 -22.35 6.57
CA SER A 55 -11.15 -23.59 7.29
C SER A 55 -11.63 -24.86 6.57
N GLY A 56 -12.49 -24.75 5.56
CA GLY A 56 -13.02 -25.87 4.77
C GLY A 56 -12.10 -26.40 3.66
N GLY A 57 -10.81 -26.03 3.64
CA GLY A 57 -9.85 -26.47 2.61
C GLY A 57 -9.98 -25.77 1.25
N THR A 58 -11.06 -25.03 1.05
CA THR A 58 -11.19 -24.01 0.00
C THR A 58 -11.56 -22.71 0.70
N ALA A 59 -10.80 -21.64 0.48
CA ALA A 59 -11.30 -20.31 0.79
C ALA A 59 -12.63 -20.17 0.05
N ASP A 60 -13.73 -19.91 0.78
CA ASP A 60 -15.06 -19.79 0.21
C ASP A 60 -14.98 -18.90 -1.04
N GLY A 61 -15.74 -19.25 -2.08
CA GLY A 61 -15.70 -18.53 -3.34
C GLY A 61 -15.95 -17.03 -3.15
N ALA A 62 -16.70 -16.64 -2.12
CA ALA A 62 -16.92 -15.26 -1.73
C ALA A 62 -15.63 -14.53 -1.31
N LEU A 63 -14.83 -15.13 -0.41
CA LEU A 63 -13.57 -14.56 0.04
C LEU A 63 -12.59 -14.43 -1.13
N ARG A 64 -12.44 -15.49 -1.94
CA ARG A 64 -11.56 -15.46 -3.11
C ARG A 64 -11.98 -14.37 -4.12
N ARG A 65 -13.27 -14.23 -4.42
CA ARG A 65 -13.77 -13.16 -5.30
C ARG A 65 -13.44 -11.77 -4.76
N ARG A 66 -13.56 -11.57 -3.44
CA ARG A 66 -13.24 -10.29 -2.79
C ARG A 66 -11.74 -9.98 -2.84
N ILE A 67 -10.89 -10.98 -2.62
CA ILE A 67 -9.42 -10.84 -2.77
C ILE A 67 -9.07 -10.46 -4.20
N VAL A 68 -9.62 -11.15 -5.20
CA VAL A 68 -9.34 -10.85 -6.62
C VAL A 68 -9.77 -9.43 -6.98
N ARG A 69 -10.94 -8.98 -6.51
CA ARG A 69 -11.39 -7.60 -6.70
C ARG A 69 -10.44 -6.59 -6.07
N ALA A 70 -10.12 -6.76 -4.78
CA ALA A 70 -9.25 -5.84 -4.06
C ALA A 70 -7.84 -5.78 -4.66
N ALA A 71 -7.30 -6.93 -5.06
CA ALA A 71 -6.01 -7.02 -5.74
C ALA A 71 -6.04 -6.32 -7.10
N GLY A 72 -7.13 -6.44 -7.86
CA GLY A 72 -7.32 -5.71 -9.11
C GLY A 72 -7.34 -4.19 -8.90
N GLU A 73 -8.12 -3.72 -7.92
CA GLU A 73 -8.16 -2.30 -7.56
C GLU A 73 -6.77 -1.77 -7.15
N LEU A 74 -6.01 -2.55 -6.38
CA LEU A 74 -4.64 -2.19 -6.01
C LEU A 74 -3.69 -2.19 -7.21
N ALA A 75 -3.78 -3.19 -8.07
CA ALA A 75 -2.93 -3.30 -9.25
C ALA A 75 -3.15 -2.13 -10.21
N GLU A 76 -4.40 -1.72 -10.43
CA GLU A 76 -4.72 -0.52 -11.23
C GLU A 76 -4.12 0.73 -10.60
N GLN A 77 -4.24 0.89 -9.27
CA GLN A 77 -3.63 2.01 -8.57
C GLN A 77 -2.10 2.03 -8.69
N VAL A 78 -1.45 0.86 -8.64
CA VAL A 78 0.00 0.75 -8.85
C VAL A 78 0.38 1.10 -10.29
N ARG A 79 -0.37 0.61 -11.28
CA ARG A 79 -0.11 0.89 -12.71
C ARG A 79 -0.22 2.36 -13.08
N LEU A 80 -1.12 3.10 -12.43
CA LEU A 80 -1.33 4.53 -12.68
C LEU A 80 -0.19 5.40 -12.15
N ARG A 81 0.70 4.87 -11.30
CA ARG A 81 1.78 5.63 -10.68
C ARG A 81 3.11 5.43 -11.43
N PRO A 82 3.94 6.49 -11.55
CA PRO A 82 5.30 6.32 -12.01
C PRO A 82 6.03 5.32 -11.11
N PRO A 83 6.87 4.43 -11.68
CA PRO A 83 7.73 3.60 -10.86
C PRO A 83 8.57 4.51 -9.97
N ALA A 84 8.53 4.27 -8.66
CA ALA A 84 9.48 4.91 -7.77
C ALA A 84 10.87 4.42 -8.19
N ALA A 85 11.70 5.33 -8.71
CA ALA A 85 13.10 5.01 -8.91
C ALA A 85 13.67 4.64 -7.52
N PRO A 86 14.32 3.48 -7.37
CA PRO A 86 15.10 3.20 -6.18
C PRO A 86 16.04 4.39 -5.96
N PRO A 87 16.15 4.90 -4.72
CA PRO A 87 17.18 5.90 -4.45
C PRO A 87 18.53 5.27 -4.80
N ASP A 88 19.14 5.78 -5.86
CA ASP A 88 20.47 5.35 -6.30
C ASP A 88 21.49 6.10 -5.44
N PRO A 89 22.18 5.40 -4.51
CA PRO A 89 23.17 6.04 -3.64
C PRO A 89 24.40 6.56 -4.41
N PHE A 90 24.54 6.20 -5.68
CA PHE A 90 25.62 6.64 -6.56
C PHE A 90 25.14 7.56 -7.69
N ALA A 91 23.90 8.05 -7.62
CA ALA A 91 23.40 9.02 -8.59
C ALA A 91 24.32 10.25 -8.59
N LEU A 92 24.90 10.56 -9.75
CA LEU A 92 25.67 11.78 -9.96
C LEU A 92 24.70 12.96 -9.93
N THR A 93 24.60 13.64 -8.79
CA THR A 93 23.75 14.83 -8.60
C THR A 93 24.37 16.10 -9.18
N THR A 94 25.64 16.03 -9.57
CA THR A 94 26.42 17.12 -10.17
C THR A 94 26.89 16.70 -11.57
N SER A 95 26.86 17.63 -12.52
CA SER A 95 27.40 17.39 -13.85
C SER A 95 28.93 17.36 -13.86
N PHE A 96 29.53 16.64 -14.80
CA PHE A 96 30.99 16.58 -14.92
C PHE A 96 31.64 17.96 -15.17
N ASP A 97 30.95 18.82 -15.92
CA ASP A 97 31.41 20.19 -16.20
C ASP A 97 31.42 21.06 -14.92
N GLU A 98 30.46 20.89 -14.01
CA GLU A 98 30.44 21.59 -12.71
C GLU A 98 31.59 21.16 -11.79
N LEU A 99 31.96 19.88 -11.82
CA LEU A 99 33.13 19.36 -11.09
C LEU A 99 34.43 19.94 -11.65
N LEU A 100 34.55 20.05 -12.98
CA LEU A 100 35.70 20.68 -13.62
C LEU A 100 35.79 22.18 -13.36
N ALA A 101 34.65 22.85 -13.19
CA ALA A 101 34.57 24.26 -12.83
C ALA A 101 34.89 24.54 -11.34
N GLY A 102 35.03 23.49 -10.52
CA GLY A 102 35.34 23.61 -9.08
C GLY A 102 34.16 24.11 -8.24
N ASN A 103 32.93 23.91 -8.70
CA ASN A 103 31.72 24.53 -8.17
C ASN A 103 30.92 23.59 -7.23
N ASP A 104 31.62 22.85 -6.37
CA ASP A 104 31.00 21.85 -5.49
C ASP A 104 29.86 22.45 -4.63
N PRO A 105 28.67 21.84 -4.61
CA PRO A 105 27.66 22.18 -3.60
C PRO A 105 28.14 21.68 -2.23
N ALA A 106 28.12 22.58 -1.24
CA ALA A 106 28.46 22.31 0.15
C ALA A 106 27.53 21.29 0.83
#